data_AF-A0A182TMV6-F1
#
_entry.id   AF-A0A182TMV6-F1
#
_cell.length_a   1.000
_cell.length_b   1.000
_cell.length_c   1.000
_cell.angle_alpha   90.00
_cell.angle_beta   90.00
_cell.angle_gamma   90.00
#
_symmetry.space_group_name_H-M   'P 1'
#
loop_
_entity.id
_entity.type
_entity.pdbx_description
1 polymer ?
#
loop_
_entity_poly.entity_id
_entity_poly.type
_entity_poly.pdbx_seq_one_letter_code
_entity_poly.pdbx_strand_id
1 'polypeptide(L)'
;MNIRHRFELDLQKQNTNSNNELRLNVCANYVPSLIDSRSNVALVEVTLPSGYVVDHNPISEQTTENPIQNIRILYGGTSVILYYNSMGSERNCFTVSAYKRFKVALKSPAYVVVYDYYETIRSAIEVYEVDKQYVCEICEEEDCPAECKK
;
A
#
# COMPACT_ATOMS: atom_id res chain seq x y z
N MET A 1 -2.74 -13.84 -4.43
CA MET A 1 -2.84 -14.83 -3.33
C MET A 1 -3.15 -14.02 -2.10
N ASN A 2 -4.40 -14.03 -1.64
CA ASN A 2 -4.82 -13.24 -0.50
C ASN A 2 -4.73 -14.14 0.72
N ILE A 3 -3.84 -13.80 1.65
CA ILE A 3 -3.70 -14.49 2.93
C ILE A 3 -4.39 -13.62 3.95
N ARG A 4 -5.26 -14.20 4.77
CA ARG A 4 -5.89 -13.53 5.91
C ARG A 4 -5.88 -14.49 7.08
N HIS A 5 -5.10 -14.17 8.10
CA HIS A 5 -5.03 -14.95 9.32
C HIS A 5 -4.91 -13.98 10.49
N ARG A 6 -5.98 -13.90 11.30
CA ARG A 6 -6.07 -13.03 12.48
C ARG A 6 -6.02 -11.52 12.20
N PHE A 7 -5.87 -11.10 10.95
CA PHE A 7 -6.05 -9.71 10.52
C PHE A 7 -7.05 -9.64 9.37
N GLU A 8 -7.79 -8.55 9.34
CA GLU A 8 -8.52 -8.07 8.18
C GLU A 8 -7.77 -6.88 7.59
N LEU A 9 -7.73 -6.82 6.27
CA LEU A 9 -7.07 -5.78 5.50
C LEU A 9 -7.94 -5.46 4.29
N ASP A 10 -8.30 -4.18 4.16
CA ASP A 10 -9.07 -3.66 3.03
C ASP A 10 -8.32 -2.52 2.38
N LEU A 11 -8.32 -2.51 1.04
CA LEU A 11 -7.67 -1.49 0.22
C LEU A 11 -8.72 -0.82 -0.68
N GLN A 12 -8.71 0.51 -0.71
CA GLN A 12 -9.57 1.28 -1.59
C GLN A 12 -8.76 2.39 -2.28
N LYS A 13 -8.61 2.29 -3.60
CA LYS A 13 -8.08 3.38 -4.42
C LYS A 13 -9.10 4.52 -4.43
N GLN A 14 -8.68 5.71 -3.99
CA GLN A 14 -9.50 6.92 -4.07
C GLN A 14 -9.38 7.55 -5.46
N ASN A 15 -10.46 8.14 -5.95
CA ASN A 15 -10.43 8.89 -7.20
C ASN A 15 -9.61 10.17 -7.05
N THR A 16 -8.65 10.35 -7.94
CA THR A 16 -7.84 11.57 -8.03
C THR A 16 -8.15 12.26 -9.35
N ASN A 17 -8.03 13.59 -9.39
CA ASN A 17 -8.17 14.36 -10.63
C ASN A 17 -6.91 14.28 -11.52
N SER A 18 -5.93 13.45 -11.15
CA SER A 18 -4.60 13.38 -11.77
C SER A 18 -4.18 11.93 -11.99
N ASN A 19 -3.86 11.58 -13.25
CA ASN A 19 -3.33 10.27 -13.61
C ASN A 19 -1.92 9.99 -13.03
N ASN A 20 -1.30 11.00 -12.40
CA ASN A 20 0.01 10.91 -11.79
C ASN A 20 -0.04 10.78 -10.26
N GLU A 21 -1.23 10.79 -9.66
CA GLU A 21 -1.41 10.67 -8.21
C GLU A 21 -2.15 9.38 -7.88
N LEU A 22 -1.55 8.59 -7.00
CA LEU A 22 -2.18 7.45 -6.36
C LEU A 22 -2.55 7.85 -4.93
N ARG A 23 -3.82 7.72 -4.59
CA ARG A 23 -4.32 7.78 -3.22
C ARG A 23 -4.92 6.44 -2.85
N LEU A 24 -4.32 5.75 -1.88
CA LEU A 24 -4.74 4.45 -1.42
C LEU A 24 -5.18 4.54 0.02
N ASN A 25 -6.49 4.36 0.26
CA ASN A 25 -7.01 4.17 1.60
C ASN A 25 -6.78 2.72 2.04
N VAL A 26 -6.13 2.56 3.18
CA VAL A 26 -5.76 1.29 3.78
C VAL A 26 -6.45 1.21 5.13
N CYS A 27 -7.18 0.14 5.38
CA CYS A 27 -7.78 -0.14 6.68
C CYS A 27 -7.37 -1.53 7.14
N ALA A 28 -6.92 -1.64 8.39
CA ALA A 28 -6.57 -2.90 9.01
C ALA A 28 -7.12 -3.02 10.43
N ASN A 29 -7.50 -4.22 10.83
CA ASN A 29 -7.88 -4.56 12.20
C ASN A 29 -7.48 -5.98 12.53
N TYR A 30 -7.23 -6.22 13.81
CA TYR A 30 -7.01 -7.56 14.33
C TYR A 30 -8.36 -8.24 14.55
N VAL A 31 -8.43 -9.54 14.28
CA VAL A 31 -9.60 -10.38 14.54
C VAL A 31 -9.40 -11.05 15.89
N PRO A 32 -10.11 -10.66 16.96
CA PRO A 32 -9.91 -11.19 18.30
C PRO A 32 -10.17 -12.71 18.41
N SER A 33 -9.64 -13.36 19.45
CA SER A 33 -10.03 -14.70 19.89
C SER A 33 -10.50 -14.64 21.34
N LEU A 34 -10.92 -15.79 21.88
CA LEU A 34 -11.27 -15.92 23.29
C LEU A 34 -10.09 -15.64 24.24
N ILE A 35 -8.85 -15.79 23.77
CA ILE A 35 -7.64 -15.67 24.59
C ILE A 35 -6.93 -14.34 24.31
N ASP A 36 -6.91 -13.92 23.04
CA ASP A 36 -6.20 -12.71 22.59
C ASP A 36 -7.19 -11.70 22.02
N SER A 37 -7.42 -10.60 22.75
CA SER A 37 -8.27 -9.50 22.31
C SER A 37 -7.56 -8.51 21.37
N ARG A 38 -6.22 -8.50 21.36
CA ARG A 38 -5.37 -7.61 20.56
C ARG A 38 -4.13 -8.36 20.05
N SER A 39 -3.49 -7.84 19.01
CA SER A 39 -2.17 -8.26 18.58
C SER A 39 -1.07 -7.78 19.55
N ASN A 40 0.16 -8.23 19.35
CA ASN A 40 1.34 -7.51 19.83
C ASN A 40 1.56 -6.25 18.96
N VAL A 41 2.80 -5.78 18.83
CA VAL A 41 3.17 -4.73 17.88
C VAL A 41 2.76 -5.15 16.47
N ALA A 42 2.00 -4.30 15.79
CA ALA A 42 1.53 -4.55 14.43
C ALA A 42 2.18 -3.57 13.45
N LEU A 43 2.62 -4.09 12.32
CA LEU A 43 3.19 -3.30 11.23
C LEU A 43 2.28 -3.37 10.02
N VAL A 44 2.12 -2.25 9.32
CA VAL A 44 1.52 -2.20 8.00
C VAL A 44 2.59 -1.75 7.01
N GLU A 45 2.95 -2.61 6.07
CA GLU A 45 3.86 -2.29 4.98
C GLU A 45 3.07 -2.09 3.69
N VAL A 46 3.21 -0.91 3.11
CA VAL A 46 2.63 -0.52 1.82
C VAL A 46 3.74 -0.46 0.79
N THR A 47 3.72 -1.40 -0.16
CA THR A 47 4.61 -1.35 -1.32
C THR A 47 3.95 -0.59 -2.46
N LEU A 48 4.74 0.17 -3.22
CA LEU A 48 4.24 0.94 -4.36
C LEU A 48 4.51 0.24 -5.69
N PRO A 49 3.63 0.42 -6.70
CA PRO A 49 3.91 -0.04 -8.06
C PRO A 49 5.14 0.68 -8.64
N SER A 50 5.83 0.01 -9.57
CA SER A 50 6.99 0.58 -10.24
C SER A 50 6.69 1.96 -10.85
N GLY A 51 7.57 2.92 -10.56
CA GLY A 51 7.48 4.30 -11.03
C GLY A 51 6.69 5.24 -10.12
N TYR A 52 6.08 4.74 -9.04
CA TYR A 52 5.46 5.56 -7.99
C TYR A 52 6.41 5.73 -6.80
N VAL A 53 6.41 6.92 -6.21
CA VAL A 53 7.23 7.27 -5.05
C VAL A 53 6.40 8.14 -4.10
N VAL A 54 6.52 7.91 -2.80
CA VAL A 54 5.93 8.78 -1.78
C VAL A 54 6.74 10.06 -1.57
N ASP A 55 6.07 11.14 -1.19
CA ASP A 55 6.73 12.35 -0.68
C ASP A 55 7.08 12.19 0.83
N HIS A 56 7.68 13.21 1.44
CA HIS A 56 8.17 13.16 2.83
C HIS A 56 7.08 12.86 3.89
N ASN A 57 5.85 13.32 3.67
CA ASN A 57 4.70 13.11 4.57
C ASN A 57 3.54 12.48 3.80
N PRO A 58 3.57 11.16 3.54
CA PRO A 58 2.62 10.54 2.62
C PRO A 58 1.31 10.10 3.26
N ILE A 59 1.18 10.21 4.58
CA ILE A 59 0.03 9.71 5.33
C ILE A 59 -0.94 10.84 5.66
N SER A 60 -2.22 10.62 5.36
CA SER A 60 -3.33 11.51 5.68
C SER A 60 -4.56 10.70 6.13
N GLU A 61 -5.63 11.39 6.56
CA GLU A 61 -6.92 10.76 6.89
C GLU A 61 -6.82 9.60 7.89
N GLN A 62 -5.85 9.67 8.81
CA GLN A 62 -5.61 8.62 9.79
C GLN A 62 -6.69 8.62 10.89
N THR A 63 -7.11 7.44 11.30
CA THR A 63 -7.98 7.25 12.47
C THR A 63 -7.27 7.65 13.76
N THR A 64 -8.02 8.20 14.72
CA THR A 64 -7.47 8.74 15.97
C THR A 64 -7.55 7.79 17.16
N GLU A 65 -8.41 6.76 17.11
CA GLU A 65 -8.64 5.84 18.23
C GLU A 65 -7.38 5.04 18.59
N ASN A 66 -6.62 4.60 17.59
CA ASN A 66 -5.35 3.91 17.75
C ASN A 66 -4.31 4.53 16.79
N PRO A 67 -3.55 5.54 17.24
CA PRO A 67 -2.71 6.34 16.38
C PRO A 67 -1.46 5.61 15.90
N ILE A 68 -1.00 5.95 14.70
CA ILE A 68 0.27 5.50 14.15
C ILE A 68 1.41 6.06 15.02
N GLN A 69 2.29 5.18 15.49
CA GLN A 69 3.39 5.52 16.39
C GLN A 69 4.65 5.96 15.64
N ASN A 70 4.87 5.36 14.46
CA ASN A 70 6.02 5.68 13.63
C ASN A 70 5.71 5.41 12.16
N ILE A 71 6.35 6.18 11.28
CA ILE A 71 6.31 6.00 9.83
C ILE A 71 7.76 5.92 9.35
N ARG A 72 8.08 4.86 8.60
CA ARG A 72 9.37 4.66 7.96
C ARG A 72 9.19 4.62 6.45
N ILE A 73 9.89 5.49 5.74
CA ILE A 73 9.96 5.50 4.29
C ILE A 73 11.25 4.77 3.88
N LEU A 74 11.12 3.70 3.11
CA LEU A 74 12.22 2.84 2.70
C LEU A 74 12.41 2.87 1.18
N TYR A 75 13.55 2.34 0.73
CA TYR A 75 13.85 2.08 -0.69
C TYR A 75 13.59 3.30 -1.60
N GLY A 76 14.07 4.48 -1.17
CA GLY A 76 13.89 5.72 -1.94
C GLY A 76 12.44 6.17 -2.09
N GLY A 77 11.54 5.78 -1.19
CA GLY A 77 10.12 6.15 -1.23
C GLY A 77 9.22 5.17 -1.97
N THR A 78 9.66 3.93 -2.18
CA THR A 78 8.86 2.87 -2.83
C THR A 78 8.20 1.90 -1.85
N SER A 79 8.54 1.98 -0.56
CA SER A 79 7.85 1.28 0.52
C SER A 79 7.66 2.19 1.72
N VAL A 80 6.51 2.09 2.38
CA VAL A 80 6.19 2.79 3.62
C VAL A 80 5.75 1.78 4.68
N ILE A 81 6.41 1.82 5.83
CA ILE A 81 6.08 0.98 7.00
C ILE A 81 5.49 1.85 8.10
N LEU A 82 4.30 1.48 8.57
CA LEU A 82 3.60 2.12 9.66
C LEU A 82 3.60 1.21 10.89
N TYR A 83 3.86 1.80 12.06
CA TYR A 83 3.98 1.07 13.33
C TYR A 83 2.80 1.38 14.25
N TYR A 84 2.22 0.33 14.82
CA TYR A 84 1.19 0.40 15.84
C TYR A 84 1.64 -0.38 17.09
N ASN A 85 1.36 0.16 18.28
CA ASN A 85 1.68 -0.53 19.53
C ASN A 85 0.95 -1.87 19.65
N SER A 86 -0.31 -1.89 19.19
CA SER A 86 -1.12 -3.09 18.97
C SER A 86 -2.35 -2.74 18.13
N MET A 87 -3.02 -3.74 17.56
CA MET A 87 -4.34 -3.58 16.94
C MET A 87 -5.34 -4.51 17.63
N GLY A 88 -6.54 -3.99 17.88
CA GLY A 88 -7.72 -4.77 18.24
C GLY A 88 -8.72 -4.80 17.09
N SER A 89 -10.01 -4.96 17.44
CA SER A 89 -11.11 -4.94 16.46
C SER A 89 -11.43 -3.55 15.91
N GLU A 90 -10.87 -2.49 16.48
CA GLU A 90 -10.99 -1.14 15.91
C GLU A 90 -10.39 -1.07 14.51
N ARG A 91 -11.07 -0.39 13.57
CA ARG A 91 -10.54 -0.19 12.22
C ARG A 91 -9.47 0.91 12.24
N ASN A 92 -8.23 0.52 11.95
CA ASN A 92 -7.10 1.43 11.83
C ASN A 92 -6.96 1.81 10.37
N CYS A 93 -7.43 3.00 10.01
CA CYS A 93 -7.43 3.46 8.63
C CYS A 93 -6.51 4.64 8.42
N PHE A 94 -5.92 4.73 7.23
CA PHE A 94 -5.14 5.87 6.76
C PHE A 94 -5.10 5.90 5.24
N THR A 95 -4.79 7.06 4.67
CA THR A 95 -4.62 7.24 3.23
C THR A 95 -3.15 7.50 2.92
N VAL A 96 -2.56 6.68 2.04
CA VAL A 96 -1.22 6.87 1.49
C VAL A 96 -1.31 7.60 0.15
N SER A 97 -0.59 8.71 0.03
CA SER A 97 -0.41 9.42 -1.23
C SER A 97 0.96 9.14 -1.84
N ALA A 98 0.97 8.74 -3.11
CA ALA A 98 2.17 8.51 -3.89
C ALA A 98 2.05 9.12 -5.29
N TYR A 99 3.18 9.55 -5.85
CA TYR A 99 3.23 10.24 -7.12
C TYR A 99 4.04 9.47 -8.15
N LYS A 100 3.54 9.43 -9.37
CA LYS A 100 4.24 8.85 -10.51
C LYS A 100 5.44 9.73 -10.88
N ARG A 101 6.64 9.24 -10.65
CA ARG A 101 7.91 9.90 -10.99
C ARG A 101 8.56 9.34 -12.25
N PHE A 102 8.25 8.09 -12.60
CA PHE A 102 8.80 7.43 -13.78
C PHE A 102 7.70 6.80 -14.64
N LYS A 103 7.87 6.88 -15.96
CA LYS A 103 6.97 6.22 -16.92
C LYS A 103 7.38 4.74 -17.00
N VAL A 104 6.49 3.83 -16.59
CA VAL A 104 6.75 2.39 -16.59
C VAL A 104 5.55 1.66 -17.19
N ALA A 105 5.76 0.92 -18.27
CA ALA A 105 4.74 0.04 -18.86
C ALA A 105 4.74 -1.32 -18.14
N LEU A 106 3.69 -2.11 -18.35
CA LEU A 106 3.62 -3.52 -17.87
C LEU A 106 3.96 -3.68 -16.38
N LYS A 107 3.46 -2.78 -15.54
CA LYS A 107 3.73 -2.79 -14.10
C LYS A 107 3.18 -4.06 -13.48
N SER A 108 3.97 -4.70 -12.62
CA SER A 108 3.49 -5.77 -11.76
C SER A 108 2.56 -5.19 -10.67
N PRO A 109 1.60 -5.98 -10.16
CA PRO A 109 0.78 -5.57 -9.02
C PRO A 109 1.63 -5.27 -7.80
N ALA A 110 1.21 -4.28 -7.01
CA ALA A 110 1.79 -3.98 -5.71
C ALA A 110 0.94 -4.60 -4.60
N TYR A 111 1.42 -4.59 -3.36
CA TYR A 111 0.69 -5.17 -2.24
C TYR A 111 0.82 -4.34 -0.97
N VAL A 112 -0.15 -4.53 -0.09
CA VAL A 112 -0.11 -4.10 1.29
C VAL A 112 -0.17 -5.33 2.17
N VAL A 113 0.64 -5.34 3.22
CA VAL A 113 0.62 -6.40 4.22
C VAL A 113 0.52 -5.79 5.62
N VAL A 114 -0.35 -6.37 6.44
CA VAL A 114 -0.39 -6.14 7.88
C VAL A 114 0.05 -7.42 8.59
N TYR A 115 0.88 -7.31 9.61
CA TYR A 115 1.34 -8.48 10.37
C TYR A 115 1.71 -8.13 11.81
N ASP A 116 1.57 -9.12 12.69
CA ASP A 116 2.13 -9.07 14.05
C ASP A 116 3.66 -9.24 13.97
N TYR A 117 4.40 -8.32 14.58
CA TYR A 117 5.85 -8.26 14.52
C TYR A 117 6.54 -9.47 15.14
N TYR A 118 5.94 -10.05 16.19
CA TYR A 118 6.51 -11.20 16.91
C TYR A 118 5.94 -12.53 16.40
N GLU A 119 4.71 -12.54 15.89
CA GLU A 119 4.03 -13.72 15.35
C GLU A 119 3.53 -13.50 13.92
N THR A 120 4.45 -13.46 12.94
CA THR A 120 4.15 -13.11 11.54
C THR A 120 3.15 -14.01 10.82
N ILE A 121 2.87 -15.21 11.36
CA ILE A 121 1.76 -16.06 10.90
C ILE A 121 0.40 -15.37 11.05
N ARG A 122 0.27 -14.45 12.01
CA ARG A 122 -0.87 -13.53 12.15
C ARG A 122 -0.65 -12.37 11.19
N SER A 123 -1.18 -12.48 9.98
CA SER A 123 -1.03 -11.48 8.94
C SER A 123 -2.18 -11.47 7.95
N ALA A 124 -2.31 -10.36 7.23
CA ALA A 124 -3.15 -10.27 6.04
C ALA A 124 -2.40 -9.54 4.93
N ILE A 125 -2.55 -10.01 3.69
CA ILE A 125 -1.97 -9.39 2.50
C ILE A 125 -3.06 -9.19 1.44
N GLU A 126 -3.07 -7.99 0.87
CA GLU A 126 -3.95 -7.61 -0.23
C GLU A 126 -3.12 -7.02 -1.37
N VAL A 127 -3.44 -7.45 -2.59
CA VAL A 127 -2.77 -7.02 -3.81
C VAL A 127 -3.63 -5.96 -4.50
N TYR A 128 -3.00 -4.93 -5.05
CA TYR A 128 -3.69 -3.89 -5.80
C TYR A 128 -2.94 -3.52 -7.08
N GLU A 129 -3.68 -3.04 -8.07
CA GLU A 129 -3.15 -2.57 -9.34
C GLU A 129 -3.45 -1.08 -9.52
N VAL A 130 -2.61 -0.42 -10.32
CA VAL A 130 -2.84 0.94 -10.81
C VAL A 130 -3.14 0.91 -12.30
N ASP A 131 -3.61 2.03 -12.83
CA ASP A 131 -4.00 2.10 -14.24
C ASP A 131 -2.83 1.72 -15.15
N LYS A 132 -3.12 0.80 -16.07
CA LYS A 132 -2.12 0.26 -16.99
C LYS A 132 -1.65 1.37 -17.92
N GLN A 133 -0.33 1.42 -18.13
CA GLN A 133 0.25 2.21 -19.21
C GLN A 133 0.76 1.27 -20.28
N TYR A 134 0.44 1.60 -21.52
CA TYR A 134 0.86 0.80 -22.66
C TYR A 134 2.24 1.24 -23.15
N VAL A 135 3.02 0.29 -23.65
CA VAL A 135 4.38 0.54 -24.13
C VAL A 135 4.39 1.64 -25.20
N CYS A 136 3.44 1.58 -26.14
CA CYS A 136 3.29 2.54 -27.23
C CYS A 136 2.99 3.97 -26.77
N GLU A 137 2.43 4.16 -25.57
CA GLU A 137 2.20 5.49 -25.00
C GLU A 137 3.46 6.07 -24.35
N ILE A 138 4.40 5.23 -23.93
CA ILE A 138 5.58 5.62 -23.15
C ILE A 138 6.83 5.76 -24.02
N CYS A 139 7.06 4.84 -24.97
CA CYS A 139 8.27 4.80 -25.78
C CYS A 139 8.43 6.08 -26.62
N GLU A 140 9.64 6.42 -27.04
CA GLU A 140 9.91 7.51 -27.99
C GLU A 140 10.15 6.91 -29.38
N GLU A 141 9.93 7.66 -30.47
CA GLU A 141 9.78 7.13 -31.83
C GLU A 141 10.84 6.08 -32.24
N GLU A 142 12.11 6.32 -31.91
CA GLU A 142 13.23 5.44 -32.24
C GLU A 142 13.27 4.15 -31.40
N ASP A 143 12.70 4.17 -30.18
CA ASP A 143 12.71 3.07 -29.21
C ASP A 143 11.40 2.27 -29.17
N CYS A 144 10.41 2.67 -29.96
CA CYS A 144 9.11 2.01 -29.98
C CYS A 144 9.16 0.65 -30.71
N PRO A 145 8.56 -0.40 -30.13
CA PRO A 145 8.37 -1.67 -30.84
C PRO A 145 7.64 -1.48 -32.16
N ALA A 146 7.95 -2.31 -33.17
CA ALA A 146 7.33 -2.25 -34.50
C ALA A 146 5.79 -2.41 -34.49
N GLU A 147 5.24 -2.96 -33.41
CA GLU A 147 3.80 -3.12 -33.18
C GLU A 147 3.10 -1.80 -32.83
N CYS A 148 3.85 -0.81 -32.36
CA CYS A 148 3.34 0.51 -32.04
C CYS A 148 3.17 1.33 -33.32
N LYS A 149 1.94 1.74 -33.62
CA LYS A 149 1.66 2.72 -34.68
C LYS A 149 1.92 4.13 -34.13
N LYS A 150 3.18 4.58 -34.19
CA LYS A 150 3.54 5.98 -33.98
C LYS A 150 3.70 6.70 -35.30
#